data_AF-A0A9D2L9D2-F1
#
_entry.id   AF-A0A9D2L9D2-F1
#
_cell.length_a   1.000
_cell.length_b   1.000
_cell.length_c   1.000
_cell.angle_alpha   90.00
_cell.angle_beta   90.00
_cell.angle_gamma   90.00
#
_symmetry.space_group_name_H-M   'P 1'
#
loop_
_entity.id
_entity.type
_entity.pdbx_description
1 polymer ?
#
loop_
_entity_poly.entity_id
_entity_poly.type
_entity_poly.pdbx_seq_one_letter_code
_entity_poly.pdbx_strand_id
1 'polypeptide(L)'
;MSVVLNRLGEIRPSLTGDKTQLLRSSVSGKSEIKAAKKEKIEVTKTDIASGFLIAGSFYALSCLFGNYILPDIGGVIIHPYAYLIAFLTLANVFKLIPRRFCEGTKILSKFITDSMGPMCFAGIGIAITDFGEFMAAITLQNLFVTFMIILGIAIGAAVLGWVVGFYPVDSAIIVGLCCANRGGSADVVLLGATDRMELMPYAQVLSRLGGAVVLALSSAVFAAMF
;
A
#
# COMPACT_ATOMS: atom_id res chain seq x y z
N MET A 1 10.84 6.18 14.03
CA MET A 1 10.99 7.46 13.29
C MET A 1 9.69 8.28 13.26
N SER A 2 8.51 7.68 13.06
CA SER A 2 7.21 8.38 13.07
C SER A 2 6.94 9.25 14.30
N VAL A 3 7.23 8.76 15.51
CA VAL A 3 7.08 9.53 16.76
C VAL A 3 8.03 10.73 16.82
N VAL A 4 9.25 10.60 16.27
CA VAL A 4 10.24 11.68 16.21
C VAL A 4 9.77 12.77 15.24
N LEU A 5 9.22 12.38 14.09
CA LEU A 5 8.60 13.29 13.13
C LEU A 5 7.36 13.98 13.72
N ASN A 6 6.56 13.27 14.51
CA ASN A 6 5.42 13.88 15.21
C ASN A 6 5.88 14.94 16.21
N ARG A 7 6.89 14.63 17.05
CA ARG A 7 7.49 15.64 17.95
C ARG A 7 8.10 16.82 17.20
N LEU A 8 8.72 16.58 16.04
CA LEU A 8 9.25 17.65 15.20
C LEU A 8 8.13 18.56 14.66
N GLY A 9 6.99 17.99 14.29
CA GLY A 9 5.79 18.74 13.90
C GLY A 9 5.19 19.54 15.07
N GLU A 10 5.21 19.01 16.29
CA GLU A 10 4.75 19.73 17.49
C GLU A 10 5.65 20.90 17.86
N ILE A 11 6.97 20.77 17.65
CA ILE A 11 7.93 21.86 17.87
C ILE A 11 7.86 22.91 16.76
N ARG A 12 7.56 22.51 15.52
CA ARG A 12 7.40 23.40 14.35
C ARG A 12 6.04 23.21 13.69
N PRO A 13 4.99 23.90 14.18
CA PRO A 13 3.64 23.76 13.65
C PRO A 13 3.49 24.20 12.18
N SER A 14 4.46 24.93 11.60
CA SER A 14 4.47 25.26 10.18
C SER A 14 4.76 24.05 9.26
N LEU A 15 5.28 22.94 9.80
CA LEU A 15 5.65 21.74 9.05
C LEU A 15 4.59 20.63 9.12
N THR A 16 3.59 20.76 10.00
CA THR A 16 2.49 19.81 10.21
C THR A 16 1.14 20.51 10.02
N GLY A 17 0.16 19.82 9.44
CA GLY A 17 -1.22 20.32 9.42
C GLY A 17 -1.95 20.00 10.71
N ASP A 18 -3.29 20.09 10.69
CA ASP A 18 -4.19 19.79 11.81
C ASP A 18 -4.24 18.29 12.19
N LYS A 19 -3.29 17.47 11.71
CA LYS A 19 -3.24 16.00 11.84
C LYS A 19 -4.45 15.26 11.22
N THR A 20 -5.40 15.99 10.62
CA THR A 20 -6.65 15.49 10.04
C THR A 20 -6.74 15.66 8.52
N GLN A 21 -5.97 16.60 7.94
CA GLN A 21 -6.00 16.92 6.51
C GLN A 21 -4.58 17.03 5.94
N LEU A 22 -4.36 16.44 4.76
CA LEU A 22 -3.05 16.41 4.09
C LEU A 22 -2.73 17.69 3.31
N LEU A 23 -3.74 18.35 2.76
CA LEU A 23 -3.62 19.47 1.82
C LEU A 23 -3.56 20.81 2.55
N ARG A 24 -2.55 21.63 2.24
CA ARG A 24 -2.44 23.01 2.76
C ARG A 24 -3.54 23.95 2.26
N SER A 25 -4.15 23.65 1.12
CA SER A 25 -5.18 24.50 0.49
C SER A 25 -6.60 24.33 1.08
N SER A 26 -6.83 23.39 2.00
CA SER A 26 -8.16 23.12 2.54
C SER A 26 -8.65 24.20 3.53
N VAL A 27 -7.77 25.12 3.95
CA VAL A 27 -8.11 26.24 4.85
C VAL A 27 -8.95 27.34 4.17
N SER A 28 -9.10 27.34 2.83
CA SER A 28 -9.89 28.38 2.12
C SER A 28 -11.05 27.84 1.27
N GLY A 29 -11.50 26.61 1.49
CA GLY A 29 -12.67 26.13 0.77
C GLY A 29 -13.06 24.74 1.22
N LYS A 30 -14.25 24.64 1.83
CA LYS A 30 -14.94 23.41 2.22
C LYS A 30 -14.91 22.36 1.09
N SER A 31 -13.85 21.57 1.03
CA SER A 31 -13.89 20.25 0.41
C SER A 31 -13.81 19.26 1.55
N GLU A 32 -14.92 19.15 2.29
CA GLU A 32 -15.21 17.93 3.00
C GLU A 32 -15.07 16.81 1.97
N ILE A 33 -14.00 16.03 2.06
CA ILE A 33 -14.03 14.65 1.59
C ILE A 33 -14.99 13.99 2.58
N LYS A 34 -16.29 14.25 2.38
CA LYS A 34 -17.36 13.50 3.00
C LYS A 34 -17.02 12.08 2.62
N ALA A 35 -16.62 11.29 3.60
CA ALA A 35 -16.59 9.85 3.49
C ALA A 35 -17.89 9.47 2.79
N ALA A 36 -17.80 9.12 1.51
CA ALA A 36 -18.98 8.86 0.70
C ALA A 36 -19.78 7.84 1.48
N LYS A 37 -20.97 8.24 1.96
CA LYS A 37 -21.87 7.38 2.74
C LYS A 37 -21.88 6.04 2.02
N LYS A 38 -21.21 5.04 2.59
CA LYS A 38 -21.26 3.69 2.09
C LYS A 38 -22.71 3.28 2.36
N GLU A 39 -23.55 3.34 1.34
CA GLU A 39 -24.77 2.53 1.34
C GLU A 39 -24.32 1.12 1.74
N LYS A 40 -24.87 0.63 2.85
CA LYS A 40 -24.67 -0.76 3.25
C LYS A 40 -25.36 -1.61 2.20
N ILE A 41 -24.64 -1.93 1.14
CA ILE A 41 -25.05 -2.95 0.18
C ILE A 41 -25.08 -4.25 0.98
N GLU A 42 -26.25 -4.87 1.13
CA GLU A 42 -26.35 -6.19 1.72
C GLU A 42 -25.62 -7.18 0.82
N VAL A 43 -24.42 -7.58 1.24
CA VAL A 43 -23.59 -8.52 0.51
C VAL A 43 -24.11 -9.92 0.75
N THR A 44 -24.46 -10.62 -0.34
CA THR A 44 -24.90 -12.02 -0.29
C THR A 44 -23.69 -12.96 -0.38
N LYS A 45 -23.84 -14.21 0.07
CA LYS A 45 -22.78 -15.25 -0.07
C LYS A 45 -22.32 -15.43 -1.53
N THR A 46 -23.23 -15.27 -2.49
CA THR A 46 -22.94 -15.29 -3.93
C THR A 46 -22.01 -14.16 -4.36
N ASP A 47 -22.12 -12.98 -3.74
CA ASP A 47 -21.26 -11.83 -4.03
C ASP A 47 -19.83 -12.07 -3.51
N ILE A 48 -19.68 -12.76 -2.38
CA ILE A 48 -18.37 -13.17 -1.85
C ILE A 48 -17.74 -14.24 -2.76
N ALA A 49 -18.52 -15.24 -3.20
CA ALA A 49 -18.06 -16.26 -4.13
C ALA A 49 -17.65 -15.66 -5.49
N SER A 50 -18.37 -14.65 -5.96
CA SER A 50 -17.99 -13.90 -7.16
C SER A 50 -16.62 -13.23 -7.01
N GLY A 51 -16.26 -12.79 -5.79
CA GLY A 51 -14.95 -12.21 -5.51
C GLY A 51 -13.80 -13.20 -5.73
N PHE A 52 -14.00 -14.48 -5.39
CA PHE A 52 -13.03 -15.54 -5.68
C PHE A 52 -12.86 -15.73 -7.19
N LEU A 53 -13.97 -15.79 -7.94
CA LEU A 53 -13.93 -15.94 -9.39
C LEU A 53 -13.28 -14.75 -10.08
N ILE A 54 -13.57 -13.52 -9.63
CA ILE A 54 -12.95 -12.30 -10.15
C ILE A 54 -11.44 -12.36 -9.89
N ALA A 55 -11.00 -12.59 -8.66
CA ALA A 55 -9.58 -12.67 -8.33
C ALA A 55 -8.85 -13.74 -9.14
N GLY A 56 -9.42 -14.96 -9.24
CA GLY A 56 -8.86 -16.06 -10.01
C GLY A 56 -8.81 -15.79 -11.52
N SER A 57 -9.86 -15.20 -12.09
CA SER A 57 -9.94 -14.92 -13.53
C SER A 57 -8.94 -13.84 -13.95
N PHE A 58 -8.84 -12.76 -13.19
CA PHE A 58 -7.85 -11.72 -13.47
C PHE A 58 -6.42 -12.23 -13.25
N TYR A 59 -6.17 -13.08 -12.25
CA TYR A 59 -4.86 -13.72 -12.08
C TYR A 59 -4.52 -14.63 -13.26
N ALA A 60 -5.44 -15.49 -13.69
CA ALA A 60 -5.26 -16.34 -14.86
C ALA A 60 -4.98 -15.53 -16.14
N LEU A 61 -5.73 -14.45 -16.37
CA LEU A 61 -5.49 -13.52 -17.47
C LEU A 61 -4.09 -12.91 -17.39
N SER A 62 -3.64 -12.55 -16.20
CA SER A 62 -2.34 -11.93 -15.97
C SER A 62 -1.18 -12.90 -16.21
N CYS A 63 -1.33 -14.16 -15.80
CA CYS A 63 -0.39 -15.22 -16.12
C CYS A 63 -0.36 -15.53 -17.61
N LEU A 64 -1.51 -15.48 -18.30
CA LEU A 64 -1.56 -15.67 -19.76
C LEU A 64 -0.75 -14.60 -20.48
N PHE A 65 -0.93 -13.33 -20.08
CA PHE A 65 -0.17 -12.22 -20.68
C PHE A 65 1.30 -12.23 -20.30
N GLY A 66 1.61 -12.46 -19.01
CA GLY A 66 2.99 -12.45 -18.51
C GLY A 66 3.84 -13.65 -18.94
N ASN A 67 3.24 -14.77 -19.31
CA ASN A 67 4.00 -15.96 -19.72
C ASN A 67 3.92 -16.28 -21.22
N TYR A 68 2.82 -15.96 -21.90
CA TYR A 68 2.59 -16.44 -23.28
C TYR A 68 2.42 -15.34 -24.33
N ILE A 69 1.73 -14.24 -24.01
CA ILE A 69 1.35 -13.24 -25.04
C ILE A 69 2.41 -12.13 -25.14
N LEU A 70 2.75 -11.50 -24.00
CA LEU A 70 3.71 -10.41 -23.91
C LEU A 70 4.64 -10.65 -22.71
N PRO A 71 5.43 -11.74 -22.72
CA PRO A 71 6.39 -11.99 -21.66
C PRO A 71 7.46 -10.90 -21.61
N ASP A 72 7.77 -10.29 -22.75
CA ASP A 72 8.74 -9.22 -22.89
C ASP A 72 8.14 -8.05 -23.68
N ILE A 73 8.16 -6.85 -23.09
CA ILE A 73 7.82 -5.60 -23.76
C ILE A 73 9.09 -4.75 -23.84
N GLY A 74 9.81 -4.84 -24.95
CA GLY A 74 10.95 -3.99 -25.25
C GLY A 74 12.23 -4.30 -24.47
N GLY A 75 12.45 -5.56 -24.06
CA GLY A 75 13.61 -6.02 -23.30
C GLY A 75 13.40 -6.04 -21.78
N VAL A 76 12.15 -5.90 -21.30
CA VAL A 76 11.77 -5.93 -19.89
C VAL A 76 10.80 -7.08 -19.67
N ILE A 77 11.24 -8.07 -18.89
CA ILE A 77 10.40 -9.20 -18.48
C ILE A 77 9.40 -8.70 -17.43
N ILE A 78 8.13 -8.68 -17.78
CA ILE A 78 7.06 -8.17 -16.90
C ILE A 78 6.46 -9.33 -16.13
N HIS A 79 6.66 -9.36 -14.81
CA HIS A 79 6.09 -10.39 -13.95
C HIS A 79 4.54 -10.39 -14.02
N PRO A 80 3.86 -11.55 -14.01
CA PRO A 80 2.40 -11.65 -14.05
C PRO A 80 1.65 -10.77 -13.04
N TYR A 81 2.24 -10.50 -11.88
CA TYR A 81 1.65 -9.62 -10.87
C TYR A 81 1.50 -8.15 -11.34
N ALA A 82 2.41 -7.66 -12.18
CA ALA A 82 2.29 -6.31 -12.74
C ALA A 82 1.10 -6.21 -13.71
N TYR A 83 0.90 -7.23 -14.55
CA TYR A 83 -0.28 -7.35 -15.41
C TYR A 83 -1.58 -7.44 -14.60
N LEU A 84 -1.56 -8.17 -13.47
CA LEU A 84 -2.70 -8.28 -12.57
C LEU A 84 -3.16 -6.91 -12.08
N ILE A 85 -2.22 -6.11 -11.59
CA ILE A 85 -2.50 -4.76 -11.11
C ILE A 85 -3.03 -3.91 -12.26
N ALA A 86 -2.35 -3.90 -13.41
CA ALA A 86 -2.75 -3.11 -14.56
C ALA A 86 -4.20 -3.43 -15.01
N PHE A 87 -4.53 -4.72 -15.15
CA PHE A 87 -5.87 -5.15 -15.54
C PHE A 87 -6.93 -4.84 -14.47
N LEU A 88 -6.62 -5.01 -13.18
CA LEU A 88 -7.58 -4.67 -12.11
C LEU A 88 -7.86 -3.17 -12.06
N THR A 89 -6.81 -2.34 -12.18
CA THR A 89 -6.94 -0.88 -12.21
C THR A 89 -7.76 -0.45 -13.43
N LEU A 90 -7.46 -1.02 -14.60
CA LEU A 90 -8.18 -0.73 -15.84
C LEU A 90 -9.67 -1.13 -15.74
N ALA A 91 -9.96 -2.33 -15.24
CA ALA A 91 -11.32 -2.81 -15.01
C ALA A 91 -12.09 -1.93 -14.01
N ASN A 92 -11.41 -1.41 -12.98
CA ASN A 92 -12.01 -0.50 -12.01
C ASN A 92 -12.30 0.89 -12.61
N VAL A 93 -11.39 1.42 -13.45
CA VAL A 93 -11.58 2.71 -14.15
C VAL A 93 -12.74 2.63 -15.15
N PHE A 94 -12.82 1.54 -15.92
CA PHE A 94 -13.93 1.31 -16.86
C PHE A 94 -15.24 0.87 -16.17
N LYS A 95 -15.24 0.73 -14.83
CA LYS A 95 -16.39 0.24 -14.04
C LYS A 95 -16.94 -1.09 -14.58
N LEU A 96 -16.04 -1.97 -15.05
CA LEU A 96 -16.38 -3.28 -15.59
C LEU A 96 -16.97 -4.20 -14.51
N ILE A 97 -16.57 -3.98 -13.25
CA ILE A 97 -17.03 -4.75 -12.09
C ILE A 97 -18.12 -3.96 -11.35
N PRO A 98 -19.37 -4.47 -11.30
CA PRO A 98 -20.44 -3.89 -10.51
C PRO A 98 -20.05 -3.69 -9.04
N ARG A 99 -20.51 -2.57 -8.45
CA ARG A 99 -20.16 -2.17 -7.08
C ARG A 99 -20.52 -3.23 -6.04
N ARG A 100 -21.57 -4.03 -6.28
CA ARG A 100 -21.98 -5.16 -5.43
C ARG A 100 -20.88 -6.23 -5.31
N PHE A 101 -20.25 -6.60 -6.43
CA PHE A 101 -19.15 -7.57 -6.42
C PHE A 101 -17.86 -6.99 -5.86
N CYS A 102 -17.62 -5.68 -6.00
CA CYS A 102 -16.50 -5.01 -5.33
C CYS A 102 -16.61 -5.11 -3.80
N GLU A 103 -17.80 -4.91 -3.23
CA GLU A 103 -18.00 -5.06 -1.78
C GLU A 103 -17.86 -6.54 -1.35
N GLY A 104 -18.37 -7.49 -2.12
CA GLY A 104 -18.14 -8.92 -1.90
C GLY A 104 -16.65 -9.29 -1.88
N THR A 105 -15.89 -8.77 -2.85
CA THR A 105 -14.44 -8.98 -2.94
C THR A 105 -13.67 -8.34 -1.78
N LYS A 106 -14.13 -7.18 -1.26
CA LYS A 106 -13.54 -6.56 -0.07
C LYS A 106 -13.74 -7.41 1.18
N ILE A 107 -14.92 -7.98 1.38
CA ILE A 107 -15.19 -8.89 2.50
C ILE A 107 -14.31 -10.14 2.38
N LEU A 108 -14.21 -10.70 1.18
CA LEU A 108 -13.32 -11.82 0.91
C LEU A 108 -11.85 -11.48 1.22
N SER A 109 -11.35 -10.36 0.71
CA SER A 109 -9.99 -9.89 0.97
C SER A 109 -9.74 -9.69 2.47
N LYS A 110 -10.72 -9.17 3.20
CA LYS A 110 -10.64 -9.02 4.65
C LYS A 110 -10.57 -10.39 5.35
N PHE A 111 -11.39 -11.36 4.93
CA PHE A 111 -11.33 -12.72 5.47
C PHE A 111 -9.97 -13.39 5.23
N ILE A 112 -9.42 -13.26 4.02
CA ILE A 112 -8.09 -13.80 3.69
C ILE A 112 -7.02 -13.13 4.55
N THR A 113 -7.02 -11.81 4.68
CA THR A 113 -6.00 -11.08 5.46
C THR A 113 -6.11 -11.33 6.96
N ASP A 114 -7.32 -11.29 7.52
CA ASP A 114 -7.53 -11.32 8.97
C ASP A 114 -7.56 -12.76 9.51
N SER A 115 -8.24 -13.67 8.82
CA SER A 115 -8.44 -15.06 9.28
C SER A 115 -7.38 -16.02 8.72
N MET A 116 -7.06 -15.91 7.43
CA MET A 116 -6.06 -16.79 6.81
C MET A 116 -4.63 -16.23 6.86
N GLY A 117 -4.46 -14.92 7.06
CA GLY A 117 -3.16 -14.26 7.13
C GLY A 117 -2.20 -14.88 8.14
N PRO A 118 -2.62 -15.15 9.40
CA PRO A 118 -1.77 -15.84 10.38
C PRO A 118 -1.34 -17.24 9.92
N MET A 119 -2.22 -17.98 9.24
CA MET A 119 -1.90 -19.29 8.68
C MET A 119 -0.85 -19.17 7.55
N CYS A 120 -0.97 -18.18 6.68
CA CYS A 120 0.04 -17.90 5.66
C CYS A 120 1.39 -17.51 6.28
N PHE A 121 1.41 -16.68 7.33
CA PHE A 121 2.65 -16.33 8.04
C PHE A 121 3.31 -17.54 8.70
N ALA A 122 2.53 -18.45 9.28
CA ALA A 122 3.04 -19.70 9.81
C ALA A 122 3.66 -20.57 8.69
N GLY A 123 3.00 -20.67 7.53
CA GLY A 123 3.51 -21.40 6.38
C GLY A 123 4.82 -20.83 5.84
N ILE A 124 4.92 -19.50 5.67
CA ILE A 124 6.16 -18.83 5.26
C ILE A 124 7.27 -19.08 6.29
N GLY A 125 6.94 -18.98 7.58
CA GLY A 125 7.88 -19.23 8.67
C GLY A 125 8.48 -20.63 8.69
N ILE A 126 7.74 -21.64 8.23
CA ILE A 126 8.20 -23.04 8.18
C ILE A 126 8.92 -23.33 6.85
N ALA A 127 8.40 -22.83 5.72
CA ALA A 127 8.83 -23.26 4.40
C ALA A 127 9.89 -22.37 3.75
N ILE A 128 9.95 -21.09 4.10
CA ILE A 128 10.75 -20.07 3.39
C ILE A 128 11.71 -19.34 4.34
N THR A 129 11.34 -19.17 5.61
CA THR A 129 12.18 -18.45 6.58
C THR A 129 13.30 -19.33 7.11
N ASP A 130 14.54 -19.06 6.67
CA ASP A 130 15.74 -19.57 7.35
C ASP A 130 16.08 -18.66 8.53
N PHE A 131 15.88 -19.18 9.75
CA PHE A 131 16.20 -18.44 10.98
C PHE A 131 17.70 -18.17 11.13
N GLY A 132 18.57 -19.00 10.54
CA GLY A 132 20.02 -18.79 10.51
C GLY A 132 20.38 -17.58 9.66
N GLU A 133 19.85 -17.48 8.44
CA GLU A 133 20.05 -16.30 7.59
C GLU A 133 19.44 -15.03 8.20
N PHE A 134 18.25 -15.15 8.82
CA PHE A 134 17.63 -14.04 9.52
C PHE A 134 18.51 -13.50 10.64
N MET A 135 19.07 -14.38 11.47
CA MET A 135 19.98 -13.98 12.55
C MET A 135 21.29 -13.40 12.00
N ALA A 136 21.82 -13.97 10.91
CA ALA A 136 23.01 -13.44 10.23
C ALA A 136 22.74 -12.07 9.58
N ALA A 137 21.51 -11.78 9.19
CA ALA A 137 21.11 -10.49 8.64
C ALA A 137 20.99 -9.39 9.70
N ILE A 138 20.90 -9.74 10.99
CA ILE A 138 20.91 -8.78 12.11
C ILE A 138 22.36 -8.34 12.38
N THR A 139 22.91 -7.56 11.45
CA THR A 139 24.20 -6.89 11.62
C THR A 139 24.01 -5.40 11.86
N LEU A 140 24.99 -4.78 12.51
CA LEU A 140 24.99 -3.33 12.71
C LEU A 140 24.98 -2.57 11.38
N GLN A 141 25.65 -3.13 10.35
CA GLN A 141 25.66 -2.57 9.00
C GLN A 141 24.26 -2.59 8.36
N ASN A 142 23.55 -3.72 8.41
CA ASN A 142 22.21 -3.83 7.84
C ASN A 142 21.20 -2.94 8.57
N LEU A 143 21.33 -2.83 9.89
CA LEU A 143 20.49 -1.92 10.68
C LEU A 143 20.74 -0.46 10.30
N PHE A 144 22.00 -0.06 10.11
CA PHE A 144 22.36 1.29 9.67
C PHE A 144 21.85 1.60 8.27
N VAL A 145 22.03 0.69 7.31
CA VAL A 145 21.52 0.85 5.94
C VAL A 145 19.99 0.98 5.95
N THR A 146 19.30 0.13 6.72
CA THR A 146 17.84 0.20 6.88
C THR A 146 17.40 1.54 7.45
N PHE A 147 18.08 2.05 8.47
CA PHE A 147 17.79 3.36 9.04
C PHE A 147 17.97 4.49 8.02
N MET A 148 19.04 4.44 7.21
CA MET A 148 19.29 5.43 6.16
C MET A 148 18.24 5.38 5.04
N ILE A 149 17.77 4.19 4.67
CA ILE A 149 16.67 4.04 3.70
C ILE A 149 15.40 4.68 4.24
N ILE A 150 15.01 4.39 5.49
CA ILE A 150 13.81 4.97 6.10
C ILE A 150 13.94 6.50 6.21
N LEU A 151 15.14 7.01 6.52
CA LEU A 151 15.42 8.45 6.55
C LEU A 151 15.28 9.07 5.16
N GLY A 152 15.86 8.44 4.13
CA GLY A 152 15.75 8.88 2.74
C GLY A 152 14.30 8.91 2.25
N ILE A 153 13.51 7.88 2.58
CA ILE A 153 12.07 7.83 2.26
C ILE A 153 11.33 8.96 2.97
N ALA A 154 11.60 9.20 4.25
CA ALA A 154 10.94 10.27 5.00
C ALA A 154 11.25 11.66 4.42
N ILE A 155 12.51 11.92 4.08
CA ILE A 155 12.93 13.20 3.48
C ILE A 155 12.37 13.34 2.06
N GLY A 156 12.46 12.30 1.23
CA GLY A 156 11.93 12.30 -0.13
C GLY A 156 10.42 12.55 -0.16
N ALA A 157 9.68 11.86 0.70
CA ALA A 157 8.24 12.08 0.87
C ALA A 157 7.94 13.49 1.41
N ALA A 158 8.71 14.01 2.36
CA ALA A 158 8.54 15.37 2.87
C ALA A 158 8.75 16.44 1.77
N VAL A 159 9.81 16.30 0.97
CA VAL A 159 10.16 17.26 -0.10
C VAL A 159 9.16 17.20 -1.24
N LEU A 160 8.88 16.00 -1.76
CA LEU A 160 7.90 15.82 -2.86
C LEU A 160 6.50 16.21 -2.41
N GLY A 161 6.11 15.81 -1.20
CA GLY A 161 4.87 16.26 -0.57
C GLY A 161 4.81 17.78 -0.45
N TRP A 162 5.94 18.43 -0.15
CA TRP A 162 5.98 19.88 -0.06
C TRP A 162 5.71 20.57 -1.41
N VAL A 163 6.25 20.03 -2.51
CA VAL A 163 6.05 20.53 -3.88
C VAL A 163 4.59 20.35 -4.33
N VAL A 164 3.96 19.24 -3.97
CA VAL A 164 2.55 18.94 -4.32
C VAL A 164 1.55 19.71 -3.43
N GLY A 165 2.02 20.41 -2.39
CA GLY A 165 1.19 21.22 -1.51
C GLY A 165 0.66 20.49 -0.26
N PHE A 166 1.23 19.33 0.08
CA PHE A 166 0.98 18.65 1.34
C PHE A 166 1.86 19.18 2.47
N TYR A 167 1.45 19.01 3.73
CA TYR A 167 2.33 19.31 4.87
C TYR A 167 3.51 18.32 4.90
N PRO A 168 4.78 18.80 5.00
CA PRO A 168 5.96 17.94 4.94
C PRO A 168 5.96 16.77 5.94
N VAL A 169 5.55 17.02 7.19
CA VAL A 169 5.51 15.99 8.24
C VAL A 169 4.42 14.97 7.98
N ASP A 170 3.22 15.42 7.59
CA ASP A 170 2.10 14.52 7.31
C ASP A 170 2.36 13.70 6.05
N SER A 171 3.02 14.29 5.05
CA SER A 171 3.45 13.56 3.85
C SER A 171 4.55 12.55 4.15
N ALA A 172 5.54 12.90 4.99
CA ALA A 172 6.57 11.96 5.42
C ALA A 172 5.96 10.75 6.16
N ILE A 173 4.93 10.97 6.98
CA ILE A 173 4.26 9.91 7.74
C ILE A 173 3.36 9.07 6.82
N ILE A 174 2.47 9.70 6.04
CA ILE A 174 1.44 9.01 5.26
C ILE A 174 1.93 8.45 3.92
N VAL A 175 2.78 9.19 3.21
CA VAL A 175 3.30 8.76 1.90
C VAL A 175 4.63 8.05 2.05
N GLY A 176 5.46 8.46 3.01
CA GLY A 176 6.75 7.83 3.27
C GLY A 176 6.64 6.60 4.18
N LEU A 177 6.45 6.84 5.47
CA LEU A 177 6.58 5.80 6.50
C LEU A 177 5.48 4.74 6.45
N CYS A 178 4.25 5.08 6.03
CA CYS A 178 3.20 4.09 5.78
C CYS A 178 3.53 3.17 4.60
N CYS A 179 4.20 3.66 3.55
CA CYS A 179 4.64 2.80 2.45
C CYS A 179 5.91 1.99 2.77
N ALA A 180 6.70 2.41 3.76
CA ALA A 180 7.90 1.71 4.22
C ALA A 180 7.66 0.73 5.38
N ASN A 181 6.40 0.53 5.79
CA ASN A 181 6.05 -0.35 6.89
C ASN A 181 5.50 -1.71 6.40
N ARG A 182 5.09 -2.57 7.34
CA ARG A 182 4.57 -3.92 7.07
C ARG A 182 3.08 -3.94 6.64
N GLY A 183 2.63 -2.90 5.94
CA GLY A 183 1.27 -2.76 5.42
C GLY A 183 0.22 -2.40 6.47
N GLY A 184 -1.05 -2.72 6.17
CA GLY A 184 -2.21 -2.13 6.86
C GLY A 184 -2.28 -2.29 8.38
N SER A 185 -1.74 -3.39 8.95
CA SER A 185 -1.67 -3.54 10.41
C SER A 185 -0.64 -2.60 11.05
N ALA A 186 0.48 -2.35 10.37
CA ALA A 186 1.48 -1.39 10.79
C ALA A 186 1.01 0.06 10.59
N ASP A 187 0.16 0.32 9.58
CA ASP A 187 -0.49 1.63 9.39
C ASP A 187 -1.32 2.03 10.62
N VAL A 188 -2.11 1.10 11.20
CA VAL A 188 -2.89 1.38 12.42
C VAL A 188 -1.96 1.77 13.58
N VAL A 189 -0.87 1.04 13.78
CA VAL A 189 0.09 1.31 14.86
C VAL A 189 0.81 2.64 14.63
N LEU A 190 1.22 2.93 13.40
CA LEU A 190 1.97 4.13 13.06
C LEU A 190 1.11 5.40 13.17
N LEU A 191 -0.14 5.34 12.71
CA LEU A 191 -1.10 6.44 12.84
C LEU A 191 -1.61 6.61 14.26
N GLY A 192 -1.79 5.51 14.99
CA GLY A 192 -2.10 5.55 16.42
C GLY A 192 -0.97 6.21 17.23
N ALA A 193 0.30 5.92 16.89
CA ALA A 193 1.45 6.52 17.55
C ALA A 193 1.71 8.00 17.19
N THR A 194 0.99 8.54 16.19
CA THR A 194 1.16 9.91 15.71
C THR A 194 -0.13 10.73 15.77
N ASP A 195 -1.18 10.23 16.43
CA ASP A 195 -2.50 10.86 16.55
C ASP A 195 -3.10 11.29 15.19
N ARG A 196 -2.94 10.44 14.17
CA ARG A 196 -3.33 10.70 12.76
C ARG A 196 -4.31 9.67 12.21
N MET A 197 -5.15 9.11 13.07
CA MET A 197 -6.10 8.04 12.70
C MET A 197 -7.11 8.47 11.63
N GLU A 198 -7.45 9.76 11.55
CA GLU A 198 -8.29 10.33 10.48
C GLU A 198 -7.69 10.15 9.08
N LEU A 199 -6.36 9.98 8.98
CA LEU A 199 -5.64 9.79 7.72
C LEU A 199 -5.54 8.31 7.30
N MET A 200 -6.12 7.38 8.07
CA MET A 200 -6.13 5.95 7.77
C MET A 200 -6.68 5.61 6.38
N PRO A 201 -7.74 6.25 5.85
CA PRO A 201 -8.20 5.98 4.50
C PRO A 201 -7.14 6.27 3.43
N TYR A 202 -6.31 7.31 3.61
CA TYR A 202 -5.22 7.63 2.70
C TYR A 202 -4.09 6.59 2.80
N ALA A 203 -3.68 6.27 4.03
CA ALA A 203 -2.66 5.24 4.26
C ALA A 203 -3.06 3.90 3.65
N GLN A 204 -4.31 3.46 3.81
CA GLN A 204 -4.79 2.19 3.24
C GLN A 204 -4.78 2.19 1.70
N VAL A 205 -5.12 3.32 1.07
CA VAL A 205 -5.06 3.44 -0.39
C VAL A 205 -3.61 3.44 -0.87
N LEU A 206 -2.73 4.20 -0.20
CA LEU A 206 -1.31 4.28 -0.52
C LEU A 206 -0.57 2.97 -0.31
N SER A 207 -0.83 2.24 0.77
CA SER A 207 -0.22 0.93 1.01
C SER A 207 -0.61 -0.10 -0.05
N ARG A 208 -1.82 0.00 -0.61
CA ARG A 208 -2.28 -0.89 -1.69
C ARG A 208 -1.74 -0.49 -3.07
N LEU A 209 -1.90 0.78 -3.45
CA LEU A 209 -1.44 1.27 -4.76
C LEU A 209 0.08 1.41 -4.83
N GLY A 210 0.71 1.93 -3.78
CA GLY A 210 2.15 2.05 -3.65
C GLY A 210 2.84 0.69 -3.68
N GLY A 211 2.32 -0.31 -2.95
CA GLY A 211 2.82 -1.68 -3.02
C GLY A 211 2.74 -2.27 -4.43
N ALA A 212 1.63 -2.02 -5.13
CA ALA A 212 1.45 -2.40 -6.52
C ALA A 212 2.49 -1.77 -7.46
N VAL A 213 2.75 -0.46 -7.33
CA VAL A 213 3.77 0.25 -8.12
C VAL A 213 5.18 -0.27 -7.80
N VAL A 214 5.50 -0.51 -6.53
CA VAL A 214 6.79 -1.07 -6.11
C VAL A 214 6.98 -2.46 -6.70
N LEU A 215 5.95 -3.32 -6.74
CA LEU A 215 6.03 -4.63 -7.38
C LEU A 215 6.29 -4.54 -8.89
N ALA A 216 5.64 -3.61 -9.58
CA ALA A 216 5.87 -3.40 -11.00
C ALA A 216 7.30 -2.90 -11.28
N LEU A 217 7.77 -1.92 -10.50
CA LEU A 217 9.12 -1.38 -10.61
C LEU A 217 10.18 -2.42 -10.24
N SER A 218 10.00 -3.16 -9.14
CA SER A 218 10.94 -4.21 -8.75
C SER A 218 11.03 -5.28 -9.81
N SER A 219 9.90 -5.68 -10.41
CA SER A 219 9.90 -6.64 -11.53
C SER A 219 10.76 -6.14 -12.69
N ALA A 220 10.62 -4.87 -13.08
CA ALA A 220 11.42 -4.28 -14.13
C ALA A 220 12.92 -4.20 -13.78
N VAL A 221 13.24 -3.86 -12.53
CA VAL A 221 14.64 -3.80 -12.04
C VAL A 221 15.26 -5.19 -12.01
N PHE A 222 14.55 -6.20 -11.51
CA PHE A 222 15.04 -7.58 -11.52
C PHE A 222 15.30 -8.07 -12.93
N ALA A 223 14.39 -7.83 -13.87
CA ALA A 223 14.57 -8.19 -15.27
C ALA A 223 15.74 -7.47 -15.98
N ALA A 224 16.12 -6.28 -15.51
CA ALA A 224 17.25 -5.53 -16.07
C ALA A 224 18.60 -5.94 -15.46
N MET A 225 18.61 -6.47 -14.23
CA MET A 225 19.82 -6.84 -13.49
C MET A 225 20.14 -8.33 -13.54
N PHE A 226 19.15 -9.18 -13.82
CA PHE A 226 19.24 -10.65 -13.89
C PHE A 226 18.60 -11.16 -15.17
#